data_AF-A0A819ZJ86-F1
#
_entry.id   AF-A0A819ZJ86-F1
#
_cell.length_a   1.000
_cell.length_b   1.000
_cell.length_c   1.000
_cell.angle_alpha   90.00
_cell.angle_beta   90.00
_cell.angle_gamma   90.00
#
_symmetry.space_group_name_H-M   'P 1'
#
loop_
_entity.id
_entity.type
_entity.pdbx_description
1 polymer ?
#
loop_
_entity_poly.entity_id
_entity_poly.type
_entity_poly.pdbx_seq_one_letter_code
_entity_poly.pdbx_strand_id
1 'polypeptide(L)'
;YRGMCRLQGVTKRLHMCDIYGNKHVGEKFKEMLGMGASKSWSEILENFTGENKLESQAMLDFFQPLYNWLKMENLARGYPVGWM
;
A
#
# COMPACT_ATOMS: atom_id res chain seq x y z
N TYR A 1 -2.98 1.89 -2.33
CA TYR A 1 -3.19 2.53 -1.01
C TYR A 1 -2.01 3.40 -0.59
N ARG A 2 -0.79 2.83 -0.46
CA ARG A 2 0.44 3.56 -0.09
C ARG A 2 0.64 4.90 -0.82
N GLY A 3 0.51 4.93 -2.15
CA GLY A 3 0.61 6.17 -2.94
C GLY A 3 -0.37 7.27 -2.48
N MET A 4 -1.64 6.93 -2.26
CA MET A 4 -2.65 7.86 -1.77
C MET A 4 -2.34 8.38 -0.36
N CYS A 5 -1.83 7.53 0.53
CA CYS A 5 -1.41 7.96 1.87
C CYS A 5 -0.21 8.92 1.82
N ARG A 6 0.74 8.69 0.89
CA ARG A 6 1.89 9.61 0.68
C ARG A 6 1.45 10.99 0.21
N LEU A 7 0.40 11.09 -0.61
CA LEU A 7 -0.19 12.38 -1.01
C LEU A 7 -0.71 13.21 0.18
N GLN A 8 -0.93 12.57 1.33
CA GLN A 8 -1.33 13.24 2.57
C GLN A 8 -0.17 13.41 3.57
N GLY A 9 1.07 13.07 3.17
CA GLY A 9 2.24 13.07 4.04
C GLY A 9 2.37 11.85 4.96
N VAL A 10 1.44 10.88 4.90
CA VAL A 10 1.50 9.65 5.70
C VAL A 10 2.43 8.64 5.03
N THR A 11 3.66 8.54 5.54
CA THR A 11 4.70 7.63 5.03
C THR A 11 4.96 6.44 5.95
N LYS A 12 4.49 6.49 7.20
CA LYS A 12 4.64 5.44 8.22
C LYS A 12 3.28 4.97 8.71
N ARG A 13 3.20 3.74 9.24
CA ARG A 13 1.97 3.11 9.75
C ARG A 13 0.82 3.15 8.72
N LEU A 14 1.04 2.52 7.57
CA LEU A 14 0.06 2.51 6.47
C LEU A 14 -1.33 2.00 6.90
N HIS A 15 -1.41 1.08 7.85
CA HIS A 15 -2.68 0.57 8.39
C HIS A 15 -3.50 1.60 9.18
N MET A 16 -2.92 2.74 9.56
CA MET A 16 -3.61 3.84 10.25
C MET A 16 -3.95 5.01 9.31
N CYS A 17 -3.52 4.96 8.06
CA CYS A 17 -3.90 5.97 7.07
C CYS A 17 -5.42 5.93 6.88
N ASP A 18 -6.05 7.10 6.77
CA ASP A 18 -7.44 7.26 6.36
C ASP A 18 -7.51 8.33 5.27
N ILE A 19 -8.06 7.97 4.12
CA ILE A 19 -8.16 8.87 2.97
C ILE A 19 -9.50 9.60 2.88
N TYR A 20 -10.42 9.34 3.81
CA TYR A 20 -11.75 9.93 3.82
C TYR A 20 -11.70 11.46 3.85
N GLY A 21 -12.57 12.10 3.04
CA GLY A 21 -12.69 13.56 2.98
C GLY A 21 -11.52 14.30 2.32
N ASN A 22 -10.44 13.63 1.93
CA ASN A 22 -9.28 14.29 1.35
C ASN A 22 -9.48 14.60 -0.14
N LYS A 23 -9.82 15.86 -0.43
CA LYS A 23 -10.06 16.34 -1.81
C LYS A 23 -8.84 16.22 -2.72
N HIS A 24 -7.64 16.50 -2.22
CA HIS A 24 -6.42 16.44 -3.01
C HIS A 24 -6.14 15.00 -3.50
N VAL A 25 -6.30 14.01 -2.63
CA VAL A 25 -6.22 12.60 -3.01
C VAL A 25 -7.31 12.23 -4.02
N GLY A 26 -8.54 12.70 -3.79
CA GLY A 26 -9.66 12.47 -4.69
C GLY A 26 -9.44 13.02 -6.10
N GLU A 27 -8.87 14.23 -6.22
CA GLU A 27 -8.52 14.86 -7.50
C GLU A 27 -7.49 14.03 -8.26
N LYS A 28 -6.39 13.64 -7.60
CA LYS A 28 -5.36 12.78 -8.20
C LYS A 28 -5.90 11.42 -8.62
N PHE A 29 -6.77 10.83 -7.80
CA PHE A 29 -7.40 9.55 -8.11
C PHE A 29 -8.37 9.66 -9.30
N LYS A 30 -9.13 10.76 -9.38
CA LYS A 30 -10.01 11.06 -10.51
C LYS A 30 -9.21 11.26 -11.81
N GLU A 31 -8.10 11.99 -11.76
CA GLU A 31 -7.17 12.13 -12.90
C GLU A 31 -6.68 10.76 -13.38
N MET A 32 -6.26 9.90 -12.44
CA MET A 32 -5.82 8.53 -12.74
C MET A 32 -6.92 7.70 -13.42
N LEU A 33 -8.14 7.70 -12.87
CA LEU A 33 -9.28 6.97 -13.45
C LEU A 33 -9.69 7.53 -14.82
N GLY A 34 -9.61 8.85 -15.02
CA GLY A 34 -9.99 9.52 -16.25
C GLY A 34 -9.11 9.16 -17.46
N MET A 35 -7.88 8.68 -17.23
CA MET A 35 -7.00 8.22 -18.32
C MET A 35 -7.53 6.94 -18.99
N GLY A 36 -8.32 6.11 -18.29
CA GLY A 36 -8.85 4.88 -18.86
C GLY A 36 -7.77 4.01 -19.51
N ALA A 37 -8.02 3.56 -20.74
CA ALA A 37 -7.08 2.76 -21.52
C ALA A 37 -6.22 3.58 -22.50
N SER A 38 -6.16 4.91 -22.36
CA SER A 38 -5.42 5.77 -23.30
C SER A 38 -3.89 5.67 -23.16
N LYS A 39 -3.41 5.14 -22.02
CA LYS A 39 -2.00 4.98 -21.68
C LYS A 39 -1.76 3.58 -21.11
N SER A 40 -0.49 3.15 -21.09
CA SER A 40 -0.14 1.88 -20.44
C SER A 40 -0.44 1.96 -18.93
N TRP A 41 -0.83 0.84 -18.34
CA TRP A 41 -1.12 0.77 -16.90
C TRP A 41 0.08 1.19 -16.03
N SER A 42 1.31 0.90 -16.49
CA SER A 42 2.55 1.23 -15.78
C SER A 42 2.78 2.73 -15.74
N GLU A 43 2.54 3.42 -16.87
CA GLU A 43 2.63 4.89 -16.95
C GLU A 43 1.55 5.57 -16.10
N ILE A 44 0.32 5.03 -16.10
CA ILE A 44 -0.77 5.52 -15.23
C ILE A 44 -0.38 5.36 -13.76
N LEU A 45 0.19 4.22 -13.37
CA LEU A 45 0.61 3.94 -12.01
C LEU A 45 1.75 4.86 -11.56
N GLU A 46 2.73 5.12 -12.43
CA GLU A 46 3.86 6.00 -12.16
C GLU A 46 3.40 7.44 -11.92
N ASN A 47 2.53 7.95 -12.78
CA ASN A 47 1.95 9.28 -12.64
C ASN A 47 1.15 9.46 -11.34
N PHE A 48 0.56 8.38 -10.82
CA PHE A 48 -0.29 8.44 -9.63
C PHE A 48 0.45 8.17 -8.33
N THR A 49 1.42 7.25 -8.33
CA THR A 49 2.07 6.75 -7.10
C THR A 49 3.58 7.00 -7.04
N GLY A 50 4.19 7.40 -8.16
CA GLY A 50 5.64 7.44 -8.35
C GLY A 50 6.28 6.07 -8.54
N GLU A 51 5.48 5.00 -8.60
CA GLU A 51 5.93 3.62 -8.81
C GLU A 51 5.43 3.13 -10.16
N ASN A 52 6.27 2.48 -10.96
CA ASN A 52 5.90 1.98 -12.29
C ASN A 52 5.73 0.45 -12.36
N LYS A 53 5.91 -0.24 -11.23
CA LYS A 53 5.83 -1.70 -11.11
C LYS A 53 4.87 -2.11 -10.01
N LEU A 54 4.32 -3.31 -10.17
CA LEU A 54 3.57 -3.98 -9.11
C LEU A 54 4.56 -4.55 -8.08
N GLU A 55 4.60 -3.94 -6.91
CA GLU A 55 5.45 -4.37 -5.79
C GLU A 55 4.62 -4.82 -4.60
N SER A 56 5.00 -5.94 -3.99
CA SER A 56 4.37 -6.46 -2.77
C SER A 56 4.73 -5.65 -1.52
N GLN A 57 5.74 -4.78 -1.60
CA GLN A 57 6.24 -4.02 -0.45
C GLN A 57 5.15 -3.20 0.24
N ALA A 58 4.24 -2.58 -0.51
CA ALA A 58 3.14 -1.80 0.08
C ALA A 58 2.20 -2.65 0.95
N MET A 59 2.02 -3.94 0.61
CA MET A 59 1.23 -4.88 1.39
C MET A 59 1.99 -5.34 2.64
N LEU A 60 3.29 -5.62 2.51
CA LEU A 60 4.15 -5.95 3.66
C LEU A 60 4.23 -4.80 4.66
N ASP A 61 4.42 -3.56 4.19
CA ASP A 61 4.45 -2.34 5.00
C ASP A 61 3.16 -2.14 5.81
N PHE A 62 2.00 -2.49 5.22
CA PHE A 62 0.70 -2.43 5.87
C PHE A 62 0.61 -3.42 7.04
N PHE A 63 0.98 -4.69 6.79
CA PHE A 63 0.89 -5.78 7.76
C PHE A 63 2.11 -5.92 8.69
N GLN A 64 3.13 -5.06 8.57
CA GLN A 64 4.36 -5.16 9.35
C GLN A 64 4.15 -5.37 10.86
N PRO A 65 3.23 -4.67 11.55
CA PRO A 65 3.01 -4.90 12.98
C PRO A 65 2.48 -6.30 13.27
N LEU A 66 1.50 -6.77 12.48
CA LEU A 66 0.93 -8.10 12.60
C LEU A 66 1.98 -9.17 12.30
N TYR A 67 2.76 -8.99 11.24
CA TYR A 67 3.85 -9.90 10.88
C TYR A 67 4.87 -10.04 12.01
N ASN A 68 5.28 -8.93 12.63
CA ASN A 68 6.20 -8.95 13.76
C ASN A 68 5.60 -9.67 14.97
N TRP A 69 4.32 -9.41 15.27
CA TRP A 69 3.61 -10.08 16.36
C TRP A 69 3.50 -11.59 16.12
N LEU A 70 3.07 -12.01 14.94
CA LEU A 70 2.96 -13.43 14.56
C LEU A 70 4.29 -14.16 14.65
N LYS A 71 5.39 -13.52 14.23
CA LYS A 71 6.73 -14.09 14.36
C LYS A 71 7.10 -14.36 15.82
N MET A 72 6.84 -13.41 16.71
CA MET A 72 7.12 -13.57 18.14
C MET A 72 6.24 -14.64 18.76
N GLU A 73 4.94 -14.65 18.45
CA GLU A 73 4.00 -15.62 19.02
C GLU A 73 4.31 -17.04 18.53
N ASN A 74 4.56 -17.24 17.23
CA ASN A 74 4.92 -18.56 16.70
C ASN A 74 6.19 -19.10 17.36
N LEU A 75 7.19 -18.24 17.58
CA LEU A 75 8.42 -18.61 18.28
C LEU A 75 8.15 -18.97 19.74
N ALA A 76 7.36 -18.16 20.45
CA ALA A 76 7.02 -18.40 21.86
C ALA A 76 6.22 -19.69 22.06
N ARG A 77 5.40 -20.08 21.08
CA ARG A 77 4.57 -21.29 21.10
C ARG A 77 5.25 -22.52 20.50
N GLY A 78 6.39 -22.34 19.83
CA GLY A 78 7.05 -23.41 19.07
C GLY A 78 6.22 -23.90 17.87
N TYR A 79 5.38 -23.04 17.28
CA TYR A 79 4.61 -23.41 16.09
C TYR A 79 5.51 -23.49 14.86
N PRO A 80 5.48 -24.61 14.11
CA PRO A 80 6.25 -24.74 12.89
C PRO A 80 5.73 -23.76 11.83
N VAL A 81 6.65 -23.23 11.02
CA VAL A 81 6.31 -22.41 9.85
C VAL A 81 6.29 -23.32 8.63
N GLY A 82 5.13 -23.40 7.97
CA GLY A 82 4.91 -24.33 6.86
C GLY A 82 4.30 -25.65 7.37
N TRP A 83 4.48 -26.71 6.59
CA TRP A 83 3.76 -27.97 6.77
C TRP A 83 4.69 -29.17 7.00
N MET A 84 5.97 -28.92 7.24
CA MET A 84 7.01 -29.94 7.42
C MET A 84 7.46 -30.04 8.87
#